data_AF-A0A3S0CUT5-F1
#
_entry.id   AF-A0A3S0CUT5-F1
#
_cell.length_a   1.000
_cell.length_b   1.000
_cell.length_c   1.000
_cell.angle_alpha   90.00
_cell.angle_beta   90.00
_cell.angle_gamma   90.00
#
_symmetry.space_group_name_H-M   'P 1'
#
loop_
_entity.id
_entity.type
_entity.pdbx_description
1 polymer ?
#
loop_
_entity_poly.entity_id
_entity_poly.type
_entity_poly.pdbx_seq_one_letter_code
_entity_poly.pdbx_strand_id
1 'polypeptide(L)'
;MSKRLLLTALIGLIGMTLLLSPLQAEKAGDVYYQDQVAVLMYHHVHDTDTSSSTITRKLLQDQLQTLLSRGFHFITLDEFRQYMNGASVPSNAVLVTFDDGYQSFYTSAYPILTSLRVPAVNFVITTDLANPLGSYIPSMSKEQISEMTHNTNFIDIGCHTDNMHHKLPSGEAALIGLDRGESEADHEQHVLKDAKACVGKLTPLTDRPLDAMAYPFGITSPAATAQVAKAGIRYAFTISPEMATRSADHLLIPRINAGSPNITPELLVRSIQRRVVAQPGHSPLRIDAASAAAQLGGTAAVEGGALQLRLGDTAFTLEVNARTATRGDARVKLQEPVLRSHGQVTIALDDLQALIGRPLVYNAATGTIAERVPLSVK
;
A
#
# COMPACT_ATOMS: atom_id res chain seq x y z
N MET A 1 -4.48 -59.44 -37.82
CA MET A 1 -3.95 -59.02 -36.51
C MET A 1 -3.74 -57.49 -36.36
N SER A 2 -4.42 -56.62 -37.11
CA SER A 2 -4.03 -55.18 -37.13
C SER A 2 -5.16 -54.15 -37.25
N LYS A 3 -6.39 -54.46 -36.79
CA LYS A 3 -7.48 -53.45 -36.75
C LYS A 3 -8.23 -53.34 -35.42
N ARG A 4 -8.07 -54.29 -34.48
CA ARG A 4 -8.73 -54.24 -33.16
C ARG A 4 -7.88 -53.63 -32.04
N LEU A 5 -6.57 -53.45 -32.23
CA LEU A 5 -5.67 -52.83 -31.25
C LEU A 5 -5.59 -51.29 -31.36
N LEU A 6 -5.99 -50.71 -32.49
CA LEU A 6 -5.97 -49.26 -32.69
C LEU A 6 -7.20 -48.55 -32.08
N LEU A 7 -8.31 -49.27 -31.86
CA LEU A 7 -9.53 -48.66 -31.33
C LEU A 7 -9.54 -48.58 -29.79
N THR A 8 -8.84 -49.48 -29.10
CA THR A 8 -8.68 -49.44 -27.64
C THR A 8 -7.63 -48.41 -27.20
N ALA A 9 -6.61 -48.12 -28.02
CA ALA A 9 -5.65 -47.06 -27.73
C ALA A 9 -6.25 -45.64 -27.88
N LEU A 10 -7.23 -45.45 -28.77
CA LEU A 10 -7.85 -44.14 -28.99
C LEU A 10 -8.89 -43.78 -27.91
N ILE A 11 -9.58 -44.78 -27.34
CA ILE A 11 -10.53 -44.57 -26.23
C ILE A 11 -9.79 -44.36 -24.90
N GLY A 12 -8.60 -44.95 -24.73
CA GLY A 12 -7.71 -44.66 -23.59
C GLY A 12 -7.09 -43.27 -23.60
N LEU A 13 -6.82 -42.70 -24.79
CA LEU A 13 -6.21 -41.37 -24.90
C LEU A 13 -7.23 -40.21 -24.77
N ILE A 14 -8.49 -40.46 -25.13
CA ILE A 14 -9.59 -39.50 -24.94
C ILE A 14 -10.13 -39.57 -23.49
N GLY A 15 -10.07 -40.75 -22.84
CA GLY A 15 -10.42 -40.90 -21.42
C GLY A 15 -9.37 -40.35 -20.44
N MET A 16 -8.11 -40.22 -20.83
CA MET A 16 -7.03 -39.71 -19.96
C MET A 16 -6.74 -38.21 -20.13
N THR A 17 -7.45 -37.54 -21.03
CA THR A 17 -7.43 -36.06 -21.21
C THR A 17 -8.62 -35.37 -20.54
N LEU A 18 -9.55 -36.13 -19.96
CA LEU A 18 -10.74 -35.63 -19.24
C LEU A 18 -10.65 -35.72 -17.70
N LEU A 19 -9.46 -36.05 -17.17
CA LEU A 19 -9.12 -35.89 -15.74
C LEU A 19 -8.31 -34.61 -15.47
N LEU A 20 -8.39 -33.64 -16.38
CA LEU A 20 -8.21 -32.25 -15.99
C LEU A 20 -9.46 -31.88 -15.20
N SER A 21 -9.40 -32.07 -13.88
CA SER A 21 -10.26 -31.34 -12.95
C SER A 21 -10.40 -29.94 -13.50
N PRO A 22 -11.62 -29.38 -13.64
CA PRO A 22 -11.71 -27.95 -13.83
C PRO A 22 -10.91 -27.37 -12.67
N LEU A 23 -9.87 -26.59 -12.99
CA LEU A 23 -9.32 -25.63 -12.06
C LEU A 23 -10.55 -25.09 -11.34
N GLN A 24 -10.64 -25.36 -10.03
CA GLN A 24 -11.55 -24.61 -9.20
C GLN A 24 -11.20 -23.18 -9.56
N ALA A 25 -12.09 -22.52 -10.33
CA ALA A 25 -12.03 -21.10 -10.49
C ALA A 25 -12.08 -20.62 -9.05
N GLU A 26 -10.92 -20.24 -8.51
CA GLU A 26 -10.86 -19.62 -7.21
C GLU A 26 -11.92 -18.56 -7.29
N LYS A 27 -12.91 -18.65 -6.40
CA LYS A 27 -14.03 -17.74 -6.36
C LYS A 27 -13.41 -16.35 -6.37
N ALA A 28 -13.47 -15.66 -7.51
CA ALA A 28 -12.66 -14.47 -7.73
C ALA A 28 -12.99 -13.51 -6.59
N GLY A 29 -12.03 -13.29 -5.71
CA GLY A 29 -12.21 -12.37 -4.58
C GLY A 29 -12.60 -11.00 -5.13
N ASP A 30 -13.34 -10.24 -4.32
CA ASP A 30 -13.71 -8.88 -4.72
C ASP A 30 -12.45 -8.09 -5.12
N VAL A 31 -12.44 -7.53 -6.32
CA VAL A 31 -11.35 -6.63 -6.74
C VAL A 31 -11.67 -5.23 -6.20
N TYR A 32 -10.87 -4.79 -5.24
CA TYR A 32 -10.99 -3.46 -4.62
C TYR A 32 -10.08 -2.43 -5.30
N TYR A 33 -8.90 -2.84 -5.78
CA TYR A 33 -7.98 -1.99 -6.51
C TYR A 33 -7.04 -2.79 -7.41
N GLN A 34 -6.48 -2.11 -8.40
CA GLN A 34 -5.45 -2.61 -9.30
C GLN A 34 -4.36 -1.54 -9.45
N ASP A 35 -3.17 -1.99 -9.86
CA ASP A 35 -2.02 -1.12 -10.18
C ASP A 35 -1.61 -0.16 -9.05
N GLN A 36 -1.71 -0.65 -7.82
CA GLN A 36 -1.29 0.03 -6.60
C GLN A 36 -1.14 -1.00 -5.48
N VAL A 37 -0.29 -0.67 -4.50
CA VAL A 37 0.02 -1.59 -3.40
C VAL A 37 -0.36 -0.96 -2.07
N ALA A 38 -1.11 -1.69 -1.24
CA ALA A 38 -1.27 -1.32 0.16
C ALA A 38 -0.02 -1.78 0.92
N VAL A 39 0.79 -0.84 1.42
CA VAL A 39 1.92 -1.19 2.29
C VAL A 39 1.47 -1.08 3.74
N LEU A 40 1.43 -2.20 4.46
CA LEU A 40 0.97 -2.27 5.84
C LEU A 40 2.15 -2.13 6.80
N MET A 41 1.97 -1.37 7.86
CA MET A 41 2.99 -1.15 8.90
C MET A 41 2.53 -1.72 10.25
N TYR A 42 3.39 -2.56 10.81
CA TYR A 42 3.31 -3.16 12.14
C TYR A 42 4.57 -2.84 12.94
N HIS A 43 4.56 -3.03 14.26
CA HIS A 43 5.75 -2.90 15.10
C HIS A 43 5.87 -4.11 16.03
N HIS A 44 5.26 -4.04 17.22
CA HIS A 44 5.39 -5.06 18.25
C HIS A 44 4.25 -6.07 18.23
N VAL A 45 4.56 -7.37 18.38
CA VAL A 45 3.54 -8.44 18.43
C VAL A 45 3.53 -9.14 19.80
N HIS A 46 2.60 -8.75 20.66
CA HIS A 46 2.54 -9.23 22.04
C HIS A 46 1.10 -9.25 22.57
N ASP A 47 0.76 -10.27 23.33
CA ASP A 47 -0.63 -10.53 23.69
C ASP A 47 -1.14 -9.72 24.90
N THR A 48 -0.23 -9.24 25.74
CA THR A 48 -0.60 -8.55 26.99
C THR A 48 -0.12 -7.11 27.05
N ASP A 49 0.74 -6.68 26.13
CA ASP A 49 1.17 -5.27 26.09
C ASP A 49 0.10 -4.47 25.33
N THR A 50 -0.30 -3.35 25.91
CA THR A 50 -1.42 -2.51 25.46
C THR A 50 -0.96 -1.21 24.81
N SER A 51 0.32 -1.10 24.43
CA SER A 51 0.83 0.06 23.69
C SER A 51 0.07 0.29 22.38
N SER A 52 0.01 1.55 21.92
CA SER A 52 -0.72 1.89 20.68
C SER A 52 -0.13 1.29 19.41
N SER A 53 1.11 0.80 19.47
CA SER A 53 1.86 0.17 18.36
C SER A 53 2.07 -1.33 18.58
N THR A 54 1.34 -1.92 19.54
CA THR A 54 1.38 -3.36 19.84
C THR A 54 0.11 -4.04 19.35
N ILE A 55 0.27 -5.14 18.61
CA ILE A 55 -0.83 -6.00 18.16
C ILE A 55 -0.69 -7.38 18.81
N THR A 56 -1.81 -8.02 19.16
CA THR A 56 -1.78 -9.40 19.65
C THR A 56 -1.52 -10.39 18.52
N ARG A 57 -0.97 -11.56 18.83
CA ARG A 57 -0.78 -12.66 17.86
C ARG A 57 -2.09 -13.02 17.16
N LYS A 58 -3.16 -13.12 17.95
CA LYS A 58 -4.50 -13.43 17.45
C LYS A 58 -4.98 -12.35 16.46
N LEU A 59 -4.87 -11.08 16.82
CA LEU A 59 -5.36 -10.00 15.96
C LEU A 59 -4.55 -9.91 14.66
N LEU A 60 -3.22 -10.07 14.72
CA LEU A 60 -2.37 -10.14 13.52
C LEU A 60 -2.83 -11.30 12.61
N GLN A 61 -2.99 -12.50 13.16
CA GLN A 61 -3.45 -13.65 12.40
C GLN A 61 -4.83 -13.43 11.77
N ASP A 62 -5.79 -12.92 12.54
CA ASP A 62 -7.15 -12.63 12.06
C ASP A 62 -7.14 -11.60 10.92
N GLN A 63 -6.31 -10.54 11.03
CA GLN A 63 -6.15 -9.53 9.98
C GLN A 63 -5.62 -10.14 8.68
N LEU A 64 -4.53 -10.90 8.74
CA LEU A 64 -3.92 -11.51 7.56
C LEU A 64 -4.84 -12.54 6.90
N GLN A 65 -5.50 -13.40 7.70
CA GLN A 65 -6.48 -14.37 7.19
C GLN A 65 -7.69 -13.69 6.56
N THR A 66 -8.15 -12.57 7.13
CA THR A 66 -9.25 -11.80 6.55
C THR A 66 -8.88 -11.22 5.20
N LEU A 67 -7.67 -10.65 5.06
CA LEU A 67 -7.17 -10.16 3.78
C LEU A 67 -7.07 -11.30 2.74
N LEU A 68 -6.49 -12.45 3.10
CA LEU A 68 -6.46 -13.63 2.22
C LEU A 68 -7.87 -14.03 1.77
N SER A 69 -8.81 -14.18 2.71
CA SER A 69 -10.19 -14.61 2.42
C SER A 69 -10.97 -13.62 1.55
N ARG A 70 -10.53 -12.36 1.48
CA ARG A 70 -11.13 -11.29 0.65
C ARG A 70 -10.40 -11.07 -0.67
N GLY A 71 -9.47 -11.95 -1.03
CA GLY A 71 -8.76 -11.90 -2.31
C GLY A 71 -7.68 -10.83 -2.38
N PHE A 72 -7.09 -10.45 -1.25
CA PHE A 72 -5.84 -9.68 -1.24
C PHE A 72 -4.66 -10.59 -1.54
N HIS A 73 -3.70 -10.08 -2.30
CA HIS A 73 -2.51 -10.83 -2.71
C HIS A 73 -1.29 -10.22 -2.04
N PHE A 74 -0.66 -10.97 -1.14
CA PHE A 74 0.57 -10.52 -0.50
C PHE A 74 1.76 -10.69 -1.44
N ILE A 75 2.55 -9.64 -1.58
CA ILE A 75 3.72 -9.59 -2.45
C ILE A 75 5.01 -9.45 -1.64
N THR A 76 6.09 -10.03 -2.17
CA THR A 76 7.46 -9.88 -1.66
C THR A 76 7.98 -8.46 -1.86
N LEU A 77 9.06 -8.09 -1.15
CA LEU A 77 9.74 -6.83 -1.40
C LEU A 77 10.29 -6.78 -2.84
N ASP A 78 10.76 -7.90 -3.38
CA ASP A 78 11.26 -7.95 -4.76
C ASP A 78 10.17 -7.66 -5.80
N GLU A 79 8.99 -8.25 -5.66
CA GLU A 79 7.83 -7.93 -6.50
C GLU A 79 7.42 -6.47 -6.37
N PHE A 80 7.49 -5.91 -5.16
CA PHE A 80 7.26 -4.48 -4.95
C PHE A 80 8.32 -3.62 -5.65
N ARG A 81 9.60 -3.98 -5.61
CA ARG A 81 10.66 -3.27 -6.35
C ARG A 81 10.41 -3.33 -7.86
N GLN A 82 10.04 -4.49 -8.38
CA GLN A 82 9.70 -4.67 -9.80
C GLN A 82 8.50 -3.79 -10.19
N TYR A 83 7.47 -3.74 -9.34
CA TYR A 83 6.31 -2.88 -9.53
C TYR A 83 6.67 -1.40 -9.65
N MET A 84 7.46 -0.89 -8.71
CA MET A 84 7.94 0.49 -8.74
C MET A 84 8.79 0.77 -10.00
N ASN A 85 9.42 -0.26 -10.58
CA ASN A 85 10.18 -0.15 -11.83
C ASN A 85 9.37 -0.48 -13.10
N GLY A 86 8.03 -0.55 -13.02
CA GLY A 86 7.17 -0.68 -14.19
C GLY A 86 6.53 -2.05 -14.41
N ALA A 87 6.85 -3.07 -13.61
CA ALA A 87 6.17 -4.37 -13.68
C ALA A 87 4.73 -4.28 -13.13
N SER A 88 3.86 -5.21 -13.52
CA SER A 88 2.51 -5.32 -12.99
C SER A 88 2.49 -5.98 -11.61
N VAL A 89 1.49 -5.65 -10.79
CA VAL A 89 1.15 -6.36 -9.54
C VAL A 89 -0.22 -7.04 -9.66
N PRO A 90 -0.49 -8.09 -8.87
CA PRO A 90 -1.84 -8.64 -8.78
C PRO A 90 -2.85 -7.58 -8.29
N SER A 91 -4.13 -7.79 -8.60
CA SER A 91 -5.21 -7.02 -7.97
C SER A 91 -5.12 -7.14 -6.45
N ASN A 92 -5.50 -6.08 -5.71
CA ASN A 92 -5.47 -6.09 -4.25
C ASN A 92 -4.07 -6.41 -3.65
N ALA A 93 -2.99 -5.96 -4.28
CA ALA A 93 -1.63 -6.23 -3.84
C ALA A 93 -1.30 -5.58 -2.48
N VAL A 94 -0.70 -6.36 -1.58
CA VAL A 94 -0.33 -5.93 -0.22
C VAL A 94 1.13 -6.26 0.08
N LEU A 95 1.90 -5.28 0.53
CA LEU A 95 3.22 -5.50 1.11
C LEU A 95 3.11 -5.37 2.64
N VAL A 96 3.57 -6.37 3.39
CA VAL A 96 3.55 -6.34 4.86
C VAL A 96 4.93 -5.91 5.38
N THR A 97 4.94 -4.91 6.26
CA THR A 97 6.17 -4.39 6.88
C THR A 97 6.06 -4.33 8.39
N PHE A 98 7.18 -4.57 9.07
CA PHE A 98 7.33 -4.47 10.52
C PHE A 98 8.53 -3.58 10.83
N ASP A 99 8.39 -2.66 11.77
CA ASP A 99 9.46 -1.74 12.17
C ASP A 99 10.18 -2.22 13.44
N ASP A 100 11.23 -1.49 13.80
CA ASP A 100 12.06 -1.59 15.01
C ASP A 100 12.95 -2.83 15.19
N GLY A 101 12.69 -3.94 14.50
CA GLY A 101 13.50 -5.14 14.66
C GLY A 101 13.28 -5.89 15.97
N TYR A 102 12.12 -5.74 16.59
CA TYR A 102 11.78 -6.41 17.85
C TYR A 102 11.84 -7.93 17.75
N GLN A 103 12.27 -8.59 18.83
CA GLN A 103 12.33 -10.04 18.96
C GLN A 103 10.96 -10.70 18.74
N SER A 104 9.87 -9.98 19.03
CA SER A 104 8.50 -10.45 18.78
C SER A 104 8.20 -10.67 17.30
N PHE A 105 8.93 -10.03 16.37
CA PHE A 105 8.84 -10.42 14.96
C PHE A 105 9.24 -11.88 14.77
N TYR A 106 10.38 -12.31 15.32
CA TYR A 106 10.86 -13.68 15.23
C TYR A 106 10.00 -14.69 16.01
N THR A 107 9.62 -14.37 17.26
CA THR A 107 8.96 -15.33 18.15
C THR A 107 7.44 -15.40 17.95
N SER A 108 6.81 -14.33 17.45
CA SER A 108 5.35 -14.22 17.33
C SER A 108 4.89 -14.06 15.89
N ALA A 109 5.45 -13.12 15.12
CA ALA A 109 4.97 -12.82 13.77
C ALA A 109 5.43 -13.86 12.74
N TYR A 110 6.71 -14.20 12.74
CA TYR A 110 7.35 -15.09 11.77
C TYR A 110 6.69 -16.48 11.66
N PRO A 111 6.30 -17.15 12.78
CA PRO A 111 5.55 -18.41 12.69
C PRO A 111 4.17 -18.26 12.01
N ILE A 112 3.46 -17.15 12.27
CA ILE A 112 2.16 -16.86 11.65
C ILE A 112 2.35 -16.59 10.15
N LEU A 113 3.31 -15.72 9.80
CA LEU A 113 3.64 -15.37 8.42
C LEU A 113 4.04 -16.61 7.62
N THR A 114 4.86 -17.49 8.19
CA THR A 114 5.29 -18.74 7.55
C THR A 114 4.13 -19.70 7.36
N SER A 115 3.27 -19.87 8.37
CA SER A 115 2.08 -20.73 8.30
C SER A 115 1.10 -20.26 7.22
N LEU A 116 0.92 -18.95 7.08
CA LEU A 116 0.03 -18.35 6.09
C LEU A 116 0.70 -18.09 4.72
N ARG A 117 2.02 -18.33 4.60
CA ARG A 117 2.86 -17.96 3.45
C ARG A 117 2.69 -16.49 3.04
N VAL A 118 2.71 -15.59 4.01
CA VAL A 118 2.62 -14.14 3.80
C VAL A 118 4.04 -13.56 3.77
N PRO A 119 4.50 -13.02 2.63
CA PRO A 119 5.74 -12.27 2.56
C PRO A 119 5.73 -11.04 3.48
N ALA A 120 6.89 -10.72 4.06
CA ALA A 120 7.03 -9.54 4.91
C ALA A 120 8.45 -8.98 4.90
N VAL A 121 8.56 -7.71 5.27
CA VAL A 121 9.85 -7.01 5.47
C VAL A 121 9.95 -6.57 6.93
N ASN A 122 11.09 -6.80 7.58
CA ASN A 122 11.36 -6.24 8.89
C ASN A 122 12.47 -5.17 8.81
N PHE A 123 12.14 -3.93 9.17
CA PHE A 123 13.08 -2.81 9.23
C PHE A 123 13.73 -2.77 10.62
N VAL A 124 15.05 -2.94 10.66
CA VAL A 124 15.81 -3.21 11.89
C VAL A 124 16.63 -1.98 12.31
N ILE A 125 16.54 -1.61 13.59
CA ILE A 125 17.44 -0.63 14.22
C ILE A 125 18.73 -1.36 14.58
N THR A 126 19.87 -0.94 14.01
CA THR A 126 21.07 -1.79 14.05
C THR A 126 22.00 -1.58 15.24
N THR A 127 21.80 -0.52 16.04
CA THR A 127 22.57 -0.34 17.29
C THR A 127 22.26 -1.46 18.30
N ASP A 128 21.01 -1.92 18.32
CA ASP A 128 20.52 -2.97 19.23
C ASP A 128 21.15 -4.34 18.96
N LEU A 129 21.66 -4.59 17.75
CA LEU A 129 22.29 -5.87 17.38
C LEU A 129 23.52 -6.20 18.22
N ALA A 130 24.12 -5.21 18.88
CA ALA A 130 25.24 -5.42 19.80
C ALA A 130 24.79 -5.96 21.17
N ASN A 131 23.59 -5.60 21.62
CA ASN A 131 22.99 -6.08 22.86
C ASN A 131 21.46 -6.17 22.72
N PRO A 132 20.93 -7.20 22.03
CA PRO A 132 19.51 -7.24 21.65
C PRO A 132 18.56 -7.30 22.85
N LEU A 133 19.03 -7.78 24.00
CA LEU A 133 18.25 -7.86 25.25
C LEU A 133 18.42 -6.63 26.14
N GLY A 134 19.21 -5.64 25.73
CA GLY A 134 19.48 -4.42 26.49
C GLY A 134 18.40 -3.34 26.35
N SER A 135 17.62 -3.40 25.27
CA SER A 135 16.51 -2.49 25.02
C SER A 135 15.29 -2.85 25.87
N TYR A 136 14.44 -1.86 26.20
CA TYR A 136 13.22 -2.08 26.99
C TYR A 136 12.30 -3.12 26.35
N ILE A 137 12.15 -3.03 25.02
CA ILE A 137 11.58 -4.11 24.22
C ILE A 137 12.76 -4.87 23.59
N PRO A 138 12.90 -6.18 23.83
CA PRO A 138 13.97 -6.96 23.23
C PRO A 138 13.94 -6.92 21.70
N SER A 139 15.11 -6.78 21.10
CA SER A 139 15.35 -6.81 19.67
C SER A 139 15.81 -8.21 19.22
N MET A 140 15.66 -8.51 17.93
CA MET A 140 16.16 -9.78 17.38
C MET A 140 17.68 -9.85 17.45
N SER A 141 18.22 -11.05 17.66
CA SER A 141 19.65 -11.31 17.49
C SER A 141 20.02 -11.43 16.02
N LYS A 142 21.33 -11.32 15.72
CA LYS A 142 21.85 -11.54 14.35
C LYS A 142 21.55 -12.95 13.85
N GLU A 143 21.58 -13.94 14.74
CA GLU A 143 21.28 -15.34 14.45
C GLU A 143 19.79 -15.50 14.10
N GLN A 144 18.88 -14.89 14.86
CA GLN A 144 17.45 -14.91 14.55
C GLN A 144 17.15 -14.26 13.20
N ILE A 145 17.80 -13.13 12.91
CA ILE A 145 17.67 -12.44 11.63
C ILE A 145 18.20 -13.30 10.49
N SER A 146 19.41 -13.84 10.62
CA SER A 146 20.01 -14.70 9.61
C SER A 146 19.18 -15.97 9.39
N GLU A 147 18.68 -16.59 10.47
CA GLU A 147 17.85 -17.79 10.37
C GLU A 147 16.58 -17.53 9.53
N MET A 148 15.82 -16.48 9.84
CA MET A 148 14.55 -16.23 9.15
C MET A 148 14.74 -15.82 7.67
N THR A 149 15.80 -15.07 7.35
CA THR A 149 16.09 -14.60 5.99
C THR A 149 16.66 -15.71 5.08
N HIS A 150 17.33 -16.72 5.64
CA HIS A 150 17.85 -17.86 4.86
C HIS A 150 16.89 -19.06 4.84
N ASN A 151 16.06 -19.24 5.87
CA ASN A 151 15.08 -20.33 5.91
C ASN A 151 13.85 -20.08 5.02
N THR A 152 13.62 -18.82 4.63
CA THR A 152 12.51 -18.45 3.75
C THR A 152 13.01 -17.59 2.60
N ASN A 153 12.30 -17.61 1.49
CA ASN A 153 12.58 -16.73 0.34
C ASN A 153 11.63 -15.52 0.27
N PHE A 154 10.86 -15.27 1.33
CA PHE A 154 9.81 -14.24 1.38
C PHE A 154 9.82 -13.38 2.65
N ILE A 155 10.75 -13.60 3.59
CA ILE A 155 11.01 -12.71 4.72
C ILE A 155 12.29 -11.93 4.44
N ASP A 156 12.13 -10.64 4.15
CA ASP A 156 13.22 -9.72 3.90
C ASP A 156 13.49 -8.84 5.13
N ILE A 157 14.66 -8.22 5.14
CA ILE A 157 15.03 -7.18 6.11
C ILE A 157 15.38 -5.88 5.41
N GLY A 158 15.25 -4.77 6.14
CA GLY A 158 15.66 -3.45 5.69
C GLY A 158 16.22 -2.61 6.85
N CYS A 159 16.71 -1.43 6.52
CA CYS A 159 17.28 -0.51 7.49
C CYS A 159 16.20 0.28 8.25
N HIS A 160 16.37 0.48 9.56
CA HIS A 160 15.59 1.44 10.35
C HIS A 160 16.49 2.43 11.12
N THR A 161 17.55 2.88 10.45
CA THR A 161 18.71 3.60 11.02
C THR A 161 19.61 2.73 11.89
N ASP A 162 20.84 3.17 12.12
CA ASP A 162 21.72 2.56 13.11
C ASP A 162 21.39 3.06 14.51
N ASN A 163 21.52 4.37 14.72
CA ASN A 163 21.35 5.02 16.02
C ASN A 163 20.59 6.36 15.91
N MET A 164 19.78 6.56 14.87
CA MET A 164 18.97 7.76 14.68
C MET A 164 17.46 7.54 14.94
N HIS A 165 17.09 6.39 15.52
CA HIS A 165 15.72 6.10 15.96
C HIS A 165 15.42 6.73 17.34
N HIS A 166 15.56 8.05 17.45
CA HIS A 166 15.22 8.78 18.67
C HIS A 166 14.80 10.23 18.35
N LYS A 167 14.23 10.89 19.36
CA LYS A 167 13.96 12.33 19.33
C LYS A 167 15.10 13.08 20.03
N LEU A 168 15.52 14.19 19.45
CA LEU A 168 16.42 15.12 20.11
C LEU A 168 15.71 15.83 21.27
N PRO A 169 16.43 16.50 22.19
CA PRO A 169 15.81 17.33 23.23
C PRO A 169 14.86 18.42 22.69
N SER A 170 15.01 18.83 21.43
CA SER A 170 14.07 19.75 20.74
C SER A 170 12.71 19.13 20.42
N GLY A 171 12.60 17.79 20.47
CA GLY A 171 11.42 17.03 20.02
C GLY A 171 11.47 16.61 18.55
N GLU A 172 12.44 17.09 17.78
CA GLU A 172 12.64 16.72 16.38
C GLU A 172 13.17 15.29 16.27
N ALA A 173 12.87 14.61 15.16
CA ALA A 173 13.49 13.32 14.87
C ALA A 173 14.98 13.51 14.61
N ALA A 174 15.84 12.68 15.18
CA ALA A 174 17.29 12.76 15.02
C ALA A 174 17.74 12.70 13.55
N LEU A 175 16.92 12.15 12.65
CA LEU A 175 17.21 12.14 11.22
C LEU A 175 17.16 13.53 10.56
N ILE A 176 16.41 14.48 11.13
CA ILE A 176 16.21 15.82 10.54
C ILE A 176 16.61 16.97 11.47
N GLY A 177 16.60 16.75 12.78
CA GLY A 177 16.95 17.76 13.77
C GLY A 177 18.46 17.87 13.91
N LEU A 178 18.91 19.05 14.30
CA LEU A 178 20.33 19.34 14.56
C LEU A 178 20.62 19.25 16.06
N ASP A 179 21.72 18.60 16.42
CA ASP A 179 22.22 18.67 17.79
C ASP A 179 22.74 20.08 18.11
N ARG A 180 22.84 20.42 19.40
CA ARG A 180 23.27 21.76 19.82
C ARG A 180 24.68 22.06 19.33
N GLY A 181 24.79 23.04 18.43
CA GLY A 181 26.06 23.49 17.86
C GLY A 181 26.52 22.68 16.64
N GLU A 182 25.71 21.74 16.16
CA GLU A 182 25.95 21.01 14.92
C GLU A 182 25.59 21.89 13.71
N SER A 183 26.44 21.84 12.68
CA SER A 183 26.14 22.48 11.40
C SER A 183 25.31 21.55 10.51
N GLU A 184 24.53 22.11 9.58
CA GLU A 184 23.76 21.30 8.61
C GLU A 184 24.65 20.34 7.81
N ALA A 185 25.88 20.77 7.47
CA ALA A 185 26.83 19.96 6.74
C ALA A 185 27.34 18.76 7.55
N ASP A 186 27.60 18.96 8.86
CA ASP A 186 28.00 17.87 9.76
C ASP A 186 26.86 16.88 9.95
N HIS A 187 25.64 17.39 10.14
CA HIS A 187 24.44 16.57 10.27
C HIS A 187 24.21 15.68 9.03
N GLU A 188 24.34 16.24 7.83
CA GLU A 188 24.25 15.46 6.59
C GLU A 188 25.30 14.33 6.55
N GLN A 189 26.53 14.57 7.01
CA GLN A 189 27.54 13.51 7.10
C GLN A 189 27.17 12.45 8.14
N HIS A 190 26.57 12.85 9.27
CA HIS A 190 26.08 11.91 10.28
C HIS A 190 24.93 11.04 9.75
N VAL A 191 23.96 11.61 9.03
CA VAL A 191 22.88 10.85 8.39
C VAL A 191 23.44 9.84 7.39
N LEU A 192 24.40 10.26 6.55
CA LEU A 192 25.05 9.35 5.59
C LEU A 192 25.79 8.22 6.31
N LYS A 193 26.52 8.54 7.37
CA LYS A 193 27.29 7.57 8.15
C LYS A 193 26.39 6.57 8.86
N ASP A 194 25.29 7.04 9.45
CA ASP A 194 24.29 6.21 10.12
C ASP A 194 23.64 5.22 9.12
N ALA A 195 23.15 5.73 7.99
CA ALA A 195 22.54 4.89 6.96
C ALA A 195 23.54 3.85 6.41
N LYS A 196 24.80 4.22 6.18
CA LYS A 196 25.86 3.27 5.77
C LYS A 196 26.17 2.23 6.84
N ALA A 197 26.21 2.62 8.11
CA ALA A 197 26.43 1.69 9.21
C ALA A 197 25.29 0.67 9.31
N CYS A 198 24.05 1.13 9.18
CA CYS A 198 22.86 0.29 9.16
C CYS A 198 22.89 -0.72 8.01
N VAL A 199 23.15 -0.24 6.78
CA VAL A 199 23.28 -1.12 5.60
C VAL A 199 24.41 -2.12 5.81
N GLY A 200 25.59 -1.67 6.25
CA GLY A 200 26.76 -2.53 6.45
C GLY A 200 26.56 -3.61 7.51
N LYS A 201 25.84 -3.30 8.60
CA LYS A 201 25.58 -4.25 9.69
C LYS A 201 24.57 -5.35 9.31
N LEU A 202 23.60 -5.05 8.44
CA LEU A 202 22.56 -5.99 8.02
C LEU A 202 22.95 -6.80 6.77
N THR A 203 23.80 -6.26 5.90
CA THR A 203 24.26 -6.94 4.67
C THR A 203 24.75 -8.38 4.91
N PRO A 204 25.58 -8.70 5.92
CA PRO A 204 26.04 -10.08 6.13
C PRO A 204 24.97 -11.03 6.69
N LEU A 205 23.75 -10.55 6.97
CA LEU A 205 22.67 -11.34 7.57
C LEU A 205 21.61 -11.79 6.55
N THR A 206 21.80 -11.48 5.26
CA THR A 206 20.86 -11.87 4.20
C THR A 206 21.57 -11.95 2.85
N ASP A 207 21.14 -12.88 2.00
CA ASP A 207 21.57 -12.97 0.61
C ASP A 207 20.84 -11.98 -0.31
N ARG A 208 19.85 -11.25 0.22
CA ARG A 208 19.00 -10.34 -0.55
C ARG A 208 19.58 -8.92 -0.59
N PRO A 209 19.31 -8.14 -1.66
CA PRO A 209 19.74 -6.75 -1.72
C PRO A 209 19.21 -5.94 -0.54
N LEU A 210 20.10 -5.21 0.12
CA LEU A 210 19.77 -4.34 1.24
C LEU A 210 19.73 -2.87 0.80
N ASP A 211 18.61 -2.50 0.18
CA ASP A 211 18.37 -1.17 -0.40
C ASP A 211 17.04 -0.55 0.03
N ALA A 212 16.42 -1.12 1.07
CA ALA A 212 15.14 -0.68 1.60
C ALA A 212 15.30 -0.12 3.03
N MET A 213 14.59 0.95 3.35
CA MET A 213 14.61 1.60 4.67
C MET A 213 13.24 2.08 5.10
N ALA A 214 12.88 1.98 6.37
CA ALA A 214 11.78 2.78 6.94
C ALA A 214 12.37 3.99 7.68
N TYR A 215 11.78 5.18 7.51
CA TYR A 215 12.20 6.34 8.29
C TYR A 215 11.63 6.27 9.71
N PRO A 216 12.43 6.51 10.76
CA PRO A 216 11.94 6.65 12.13
C PRO A 216 10.79 7.66 12.19
N PHE A 217 9.68 7.26 12.81
CA PHE A 217 8.46 8.07 12.91
C PHE A 217 7.85 8.49 11.55
N GLY A 218 8.34 7.94 10.43
CA GLY A 218 8.02 8.36 9.08
C GLY A 218 8.48 9.77 8.70
N ILE A 219 9.42 10.35 9.46
CA ILE A 219 9.88 11.74 9.29
C ILE A 219 11.19 11.76 8.50
N THR A 220 11.24 12.61 7.48
CA THR A 220 12.46 12.87 6.70
C THR A 220 12.45 14.31 6.16
N SER A 221 13.57 14.72 5.58
CA SER A 221 13.75 15.99 4.85
C SER A 221 14.42 15.72 3.49
N PRO A 222 14.39 16.66 2.53
CA PRO A 222 15.13 16.50 1.27
C PRO A 222 16.63 16.26 1.48
N ALA A 223 17.25 16.95 2.44
CA ALA A 223 18.66 16.77 2.78
C ALA A 223 18.93 15.35 3.31
N ALA A 224 18.15 14.89 4.31
CA ALA A 224 18.29 13.55 4.87
C ALA A 224 18.05 12.45 3.82
N THR A 225 17.00 12.62 3.00
CA THR A 225 16.65 11.70 1.91
C THR A 225 17.79 11.57 0.90
N ALA A 226 18.46 12.69 0.55
CA ALA A 226 19.62 12.66 -0.34
C ALA A 226 20.81 11.90 0.26
N GLN A 227 21.04 12.00 1.58
CA GLN A 227 22.12 11.25 2.24
C GLN A 227 21.78 9.76 2.37
N VAL A 228 20.54 9.42 2.66
CA VAL A 228 20.04 8.03 2.67
C VAL A 228 20.21 7.38 1.29
N ALA A 229 19.90 8.10 0.21
CA ALA A 229 20.13 7.63 -1.16
C ALA A 229 21.62 7.35 -1.44
N LYS A 230 22.53 8.23 -1.00
CA LYS A 230 23.99 8.05 -1.11
C LYS A 230 24.52 6.85 -0.32
N ALA A 231 23.76 6.33 0.64
CA ALA A 231 24.09 5.11 1.37
C ALA A 231 23.69 3.82 0.62
N GLY A 232 23.05 3.93 -0.55
CA GLY A 232 22.61 2.80 -1.37
C GLY A 232 21.14 2.41 -1.15
N ILE A 233 20.41 3.13 -0.31
CA ILE A 233 18.95 2.95 -0.18
C ILE A 233 18.27 3.46 -1.44
N ARG A 234 17.42 2.61 -2.04
CA ARG A 234 16.63 2.91 -3.23
C ARG A 234 15.14 3.00 -2.94
N TYR A 235 14.68 2.36 -1.86
CA TYR A 235 13.28 2.33 -1.46
C TYR A 235 13.16 2.77 0.00
N ALA A 236 12.54 3.91 0.29
CA ALA A 236 12.37 4.39 1.65
C ALA A 236 10.90 4.66 2.00
N PHE A 237 10.48 4.18 3.16
CA PHE A 237 9.09 4.12 3.59
C PHE A 237 8.79 5.16 4.68
N THR A 238 7.66 5.85 4.52
CA THR A 238 7.10 6.84 5.46
C THR A 238 5.89 6.26 6.18
N ILE A 239 5.19 7.09 6.97
CA ILE A 239 3.90 6.71 7.60
C ILE A 239 2.71 7.43 6.96
N SER A 240 2.90 8.00 5.77
CA SER A 240 1.83 8.65 5.01
C SER A 240 0.72 7.65 4.72
N PRO A 241 -0.51 7.86 5.22
CA PRO A 241 -1.56 6.85 5.20
C PRO A 241 -2.25 6.80 3.82
N GLU A 242 -1.50 6.39 2.79
CA GLU A 242 -1.92 6.36 1.38
C GLU A 242 -1.54 5.03 0.71
N MET A 243 -1.98 4.84 -0.54
CA MET A 243 -1.57 3.71 -1.37
C MET A 243 -0.24 4.00 -2.06
N ALA A 244 0.62 2.99 -2.19
CA ALA A 244 1.82 3.08 -3.01
C ALA A 244 1.45 2.91 -4.49
N THR A 245 1.45 4.01 -5.23
CA THR A 245 1.18 4.08 -6.67
C THR A 245 2.49 4.15 -7.45
N ARG A 246 2.46 3.94 -8.78
CA ARG A 246 3.64 4.06 -9.64
C ARG A 246 4.30 5.43 -9.61
N SER A 247 3.53 6.47 -9.32
CA SER A 247 4.02 7.85 -9.21
C SER A 247 4.59 8.19 -7.84
N ALA A 248 4.52 7.27 -6.86
CA ALA A 248 5.12 7.52 -5.57
C ALA A 248 6.65 7.63 -5.72
N ASP A 249 7.23 8.62 -5.07
CA ASP A 249 8.68 8.72 -4.97
C ASP A 249 9.21 7.47 -4.26
N HIS A 250 10.20 6.81 -4.86
CA HIS A 250 10.78 5.58 -4.31
C HIS A 250 11.37 5.80 -2.92
N LEU A 251 11.77 7.02 -2.58
CA LEU A 251 12.30 7.37 -1.27
C LEU A 251 11.26 7.99 -0.33
N LEU A 252 9.97 8.01 -0.69
CA LEU A 252 8.86 8.49 0.16
C LEU A 252 7.62 7.58 0.06
N ILE A 253 7.82 6.26 0.08
CA ILE A 253 6.76 5.28 -0.09
C ILE A 253 5.76 5.36 1.07
N PRO A 254 4.45 5.53 0.82
CA PRO A 254 3.44 5.62 1.88
C PRO A 254 3.16 4.27 2.53
N ARG A 255 2.73 4.30 3.80
CA ARG A 255 2.32 3.10 4.55
C ARG A 255 1.06 3.34 5.37
N ILE A 256 0.24 2.31 5.46
CA ILE A 256 -0.99 2.27 6.24
C ILE A 256 -0.69 1.58 7.57
N ASN A 257 -0.89 2.30 8.68
CA ASN A 257 -0.78 1.67 10.00
C ASN A 257 -1.83 0.57 10.16
N ALA A 258 -1.38 -0.65 10.44
CA ALA A 258 -2.22 -1.83 10.70
C ALA A 258 -1.97 -2.44 12.08
N GLY A 259 -0.87 -2.06 12.75
CA GLY A 259 -0.39 -2.65 14.01
C GLY A 259 -0.95 -2.03 15.29
N SER A 260 -2.02 -1.24 15.22
CA SER A 260 -2.68 -0.71 16.42
C SER A 260 -3.69 -1.73 16.98
N PRO A 261 -3.80 -1.89 18.32
CA PRO A 261 -4.67 -2.91 18.93
C PRO A 261 -6.17 -2.70 18.64
N ASN A 262 -6.55 -1.49 18.20
CA ASN A 262 -7.93 -1.14 17.89
C ASN A 262 -8.30 -1.35 16.41
N ILE A 263 -7.36 -1.76 15.56
CA ILE A 263 -7.61 -2.00 14.14
C ILE A 263 -8.10 -3.44 13.98
N THR A 264 -9.42 -3.64 13.98
CA THR A 264 -10.01 -4.94 13.66
C THR A 264 -9.73 -5.33 12.19
N PRO A 265 -9.85 -6.61 11.82
CA PRO A 265 -9.70 -7.03 10.42
C PRO A 265 -10.60 -6.25 9.44
N GLU A 266 -11.84 -5.97 9.81
CA GLU A 266 -12.78 -5.20 8.98
C GLU A 266 -12.42 -3.72 8.91
N LEU A 267 -11.86 -3.17 9.99
CA LEU A 267 -11.34 -1.79 9.98
C LEU A 267 -10.08 -1.67 9.13
N LEU A 268 -9.23 -2.70 9.10
CA LEU A 268 -8.08 -2.75 8.21
C LEU A 268 -8.52 -2.75 6.74
N VAL A 269 -9.44 -3.64 6.36
CA VAL A 269 -9.98 -3.71 5.00
C VAL A 269 -10.59 -2.36 4.58
N ARG A 270 -11.44 -1.77 5.42
CA ARG A 270 -12.03 -0.44 5.17
C ARG A 270 -10.99 0.67 5.11
N SER A 271 -9.91 0.55 5.88
CA SER A 271 -8.82 1.52 5.86
C SER A 271 -8.03 1.47 4.55
N ILE A 272 -7.78 0.29 4.00
CA ILE A 272 -7.18 0.14 2.68
C ILE A 272 -8.11 0.72 1.61
N GLN A 273 -9.38 0.30 1.59
CA GLN A 273 -10.37 0.73 0.59
C GLN A 273 -10.53 2.26 0.54
N ARG A 274 -10.55 2.95 1.69
CA ARG A 274 -10.67 4.42 1.75
C ARG A 274 -9.46 5.17 1.18
N ARG A 275 -8.34 4.49 0.95
CA ARG A 275 -7.09 5.09 0.46
C ARG A 275 -6.83 4.79 -1.00
N VAL A 276 -7.62 3.90 -1.61
CA VAL A 276 -7.53 3.54 -3.03
C VAL A 276 -7.58 4.81 -3.87
N VAL A 277 -6.56 4.98 -4.71
CA VAL A 277 -6.45 6.11 -5.64
C VAL A 277 -7.01 5.67 -6.98
N ALA A 278 -7.85 6.51 -7.59
CA ALA A 278 -8.30 6.30 -8.96
C ALA A 278 -7.11 6.39 -9.93
N GLN A 279 -6.92 5.40 -10.79
CA GLN A 279 -5.79 5.34 -11.73
C GLN A 279 -6.23 5.79 -13.14
N PRO A 280 -5.50 6.71 -13.80
CA PRO A 280 -5.73 7.05 -15.20
C PRO A 280 -5.55 5.82 -16.11
N GLY A 281 -6.44 5.62 -17.08
CA GLY A 281 -6.34 4.53 -18.08
C GLY A 281 -6.96 3.19 -17.67
N HIS A 282 -7.48 3.07 -16.45
CA HIS A 282 -8.47 2.05 -16.11
C HIS A 282 -9.86 2.60 -16.45
N SER A 283 -10.86 1.73 -16.69
CA SER A 283 -12.23 2.20 -16.92
C SER A 283 -12.58 3.19 -15.81
N PRO A 284 -12.86 4.46 -16.14
CA PRO A 284 -13.01 5.49 -15.12
C PRO A 284 -14.08 5.03 -14.15
N LEU A 285 -13.89 5.28 -12.86
CA LEU A 285 -14.97 5.07 -11.90
C LEU A 285 -16.12 6.00 -12.29
N ARG A 286 -17.20 5.42 -12.83
CA ARG A 286 -18.33 6.19 -13.36
C ARG A 286 -19.44 6.19 -12.31
N ILE A 287 -19.97 7.36 -12.06
CA ILE A 287 -21.01 7.58 -11.05
C ILE A 287 -22.26 8.11 -11.74
N ASP A 288 -23.42 7.74 -11.21
CA ASP A 288 -24.69 8.32 -11.63
C ASP A 288 -24.68 9.82 -11.29
N ALA A 289 -24.81 10.65 -12.32
CA ALA A 289 -24.66 12.10 -12.17
C ALA A 289 -25.79 12.72 -11.34
N ALA A 290 -27.00 12.16 -11.38
CA ALA A 290 -28.13 12.66 -10.60
C ALA A 290 -27.98 12.30 -9.12
N SER A 291 -27.59 11.06 -8.81
CA SER A 291 -27.31 10.62 -7.44
C SER A 291 -26.13 11.39 -6.84
N ALA A 292 -25.05 11.55 -7.60
CA ALA A 292 -23.89 12.30 -7.15
C ALA A 292 -24.23 13.78 -6.90
N ALA A 293 -24.98 14.42 -7.81
CA ALA A 293 -25.39 15.80 -7.62
C ALA A 293 -26.26 15.98 -6.38
N ALA A 294 -27.24 15.10 -6.15
CA ALA A 294 -28.11 15.16 -4.98
C ALA A 294 -27.32 15.07 -3.66
N GLN A 295 -26.34 14.17 -3.59
CA GLN A 295 -25.49 14.01 -2.41
C GLN A 295 -24.52 15.17 -2.18
N LEU A 296 -24.13 15.88 -3.24
CA LEU A 296 -23.30 17.08 -3.18
C LEU A 296 -24.13 18.37 -3.02
N GLY A 297 -25.42 18.27 -2.71
CA GLY A 297 -26.31 19.43 -2.50
C GLY A 297 -26.71 20.14 -3.79
N GLY A 298 -26.66 19.46 -4.92
CA GLY A 298 -26.99 19.96 -6.24
C GLY A 298 -28.12 19.19 -6.93
N THR A 299 -28.27 19.42 -8.23
CA THR A 299 -29.31 18.82 -9.07
C THR A 299 -28.73 18.40 -10.40
N ALA A 300 -29.17 17.27 -10.95
CA ALA A 300 -28.89 16.91 -12.33
C ALA A 300 -30.15 16.43 -13.07
N ALA A 301 -30.35 16.92 -14.28
CA ALA A 301 -31.46 16.53 -15.16
C ALA A 301 -30.95 16.42 -16.60
N VAL A 302 -31.64 15.63 -17.44
CA VAL A 302 -31.28 15.53 -18.85
C VAL A 302 -32.32 16.24 -19.69
N GLU A 303 -31.89 17.26 -20.42
CA GLU A 303 -32.73 18.10 -21.27
C GLU A 303 -32.07 18.22 -22.64
N GLY A 304 -32.84 17.98 -23.71
CA GLY A 304 -32.34 18.14 -25.08
C GLY A 304 -31.15 17.25 -25.46
N GLY A 305 -30.91 16.14 -24.75
CA GLY A 305 -29.76 15.26 -24.99
C GLY A 305 -28.49 15.64 -24.22
N ALA A 306 -28.52 16.72 -23.44
CA ALA A 306 -27.43 17.14 -22.56
C ALA A 306 -27.81 16.98 -21.08
N LEU A 307 -26.83 16.67 -20.25
CA LEU A 307 -26.95 16.67 -18.80
C LEU A 307 -26.80 18.11 -18.29
N GLN A 308 -27.87 18.64 -17.70
CA GLN A 308 -27.86 19.88 -16.92
C GLN A 308 -27.47 19.55 -15.49
N LEU A 309 -26.25 19.92 -15.08
CA LEU A 309 -25.69 19.66 -13.77
C LEU A 309 -25.50 20.97 -13.02
N ARG A 310 -26.11 21.10 -11.84
CA ARG A 310 -25.93 22.25 -10.95
C ARG A 310 -25.36 21.79 -9.62
N LEU A 311 -24.24 22.38 -9.21
CA LEU A 311 -23.54 22.08 -7.97
C LEU A 311 -23.22 23.41 -7.28
N GLY A 312 -23.86 23.68 -6.14
CA GLY A 312 -23.86 25.01 -5.52
C GLY A 312 -24.41 26.08 -6.47
N ASP A 313 -23.63 27.15 -6.65
CA ASP A 313 -23.95 28.28 -7.54
C ASP A 313 -23.49 28.07 -8.99
N THR A 314 -22.84 26.94 -9.28
CA THR A 314 -22.30 26.67 -10.62
C THR A 314 -23.20 25.71 -11.40
N ALA A 315 -23.50 26.09 -12.64
CA ALA A 315 -24.24 25.26 -13.59
C ALA A 315 -23.33 24.83 -14.75
N PHE A 316 -23.50 23.58 -15.17
CA PHE A 316 -22.80 22.96 -16.27
C PHE A 316 -23.79 22.30 -17.22
N THR A 317 -23.53 22.39 -18.51
CA THR A 317 -24.22 21.58 -19.52
C THR A 317 -23.22 20.60 -20.10
N LEU A 318 -23.47 19.30 -19.97
CA LEU A 318 -22.56 18.26 -20.45
C LEU A 318 -23.24 17.45 -21.54
N GLU A 319 -22.65 17.45 -22.73
CA GLU A 319 -23.19 16.72 -23.87
C GLU A 319 -23.05 15.21 -23.66
N VAL A 320 -24.17 14.48 -23.75
CA VAL A 320 -24.17 13.02 -23.60
C VAL A 320 -23.50 12.38 -24.81
N ASN A 321 -22.67 11.38 -24.57
CA ASN A 321 -21.78 10.72 -25.52
C ASN A 321 -20.65 11.60 -26.06
N ALA A 322 -20.33 12.70 -25.37
CA ALA A 322 -19.25 13.60 -25.72
C ALA A 322 -18.35 13.90 -24.52
N ARG A 323 -17.14 14.38 -24.83
CA ARG A 323 -16.10 14.77 -23.86
C ARG A 323 -16.10 16.28 -23.58
N THR A 324 -17.26 16.90 -23.62
CA THR A 324 -17.38 18.36 -23.57
C THR A 324 -18.47 18.78 -22.61
N ALA A 325 -18.10 19.72 -21.75
CA ALA A 325 -19.00 20.44 -20.87
C ALA A 325 -18.90 21.93 -21.17
N THR A 326 -19.94 22.69 -20.84
CA THR A 326 -19.93 24.14 -20.83
C THR A 326 -20.28 24.65 -19.44
N ARG A 327 -19.70 25.79 -19.07
CA ARG A 327 -20.00 26.54 -17.85
C ARG A 327 -20.21 28.00 -18.26
N GLY A 328 -21.47 28.42 -18.39
CA GLY A 328 -21.80 29.64 -19.13
C GLY A 328 -21.30 29.54 -20.57
N ASP A 329 -20.55 30.53 -21.05
CA ASP A 329 -19.96 30.55 -22.40
C ASP A 329 -18.62 29.79 -22.51
N ALA A 330 -18.05 29.35 -21.38
CA ALA A 330 -16.75 28.69 -21.36
C ALA A 330 -16.88 27.18 -21.62
N ARG A 331 -16.10 26.65 -22.57
CA ARG A 331 -16.02 25.21 -22.85
C ARG A 331 -14.97 24.54 -21.97
N VAL A 332 -15.35 23.44 -21.32
CA VAL A 332 -14.50 22.57 -20.51
C VAL A 332 -14.35 21.23 -21.22
N LYS A 333 -13.11 20.78 -21.38
CA LYS A 333 -12.79 19.47 -21.97
C LYS A 333 -12.76 18.41 -20.87
N LEU A 334 -13.52 17.34 -21.05
CA LEU A 334 -13.52 16.16 -20.18
C LEU A 334 -12.48 15.16 -20.70
N GLN A 335 -11.94 14.34 -19.79
CA GLN A 335 -11.07 13.21 -20.14
C GLN A 335 -11.89 12.07 -20.73
N GLU A 336 -13.06 11.80 -20.14
CA GLU A 336 -13.94 10.70 -20.49
C GLU A 336 -15.29 11.22 -20.99
N PRO A 337 -15.98 10.48 -21.89
CA PRO A 337 -17.27 10.92 -22.36
C PRO A 337 -18.30 10.81 -21.23
N VAL A 338 -19.24 11.74 -21.17
CA VAL A 338 -20.50 11.50 -20.44
C VAL A 338 -21.24 10.40 -21.19
N LEU A 339 -21.77 9.39 -20.51
CA LEU A 339 -22.47 8.29 -21.21
C LEU A 339 -23.84 8.08 -20.62
N ARG A 340 -24.74 7.61 -21.48
CA ARG A 340 -26.06 7.13 -21.09
C ARG A 340 -26.11 5.62 -21.24
N SER A 341 -26.47 4.91 -20.17
CA SER A 341 -26.65 3.47 -20.17
C SER A 341 -27.78 3.10 -19.22
N HIS A 342 -28.70 2.22 -19.65
CA HIS A 342 -29.83 1.74 -18.85
C HIS A 342 -30.66 2.85 -18.17
N GLY A 343 -30.87 3.98 -18.87
CA GLY A 343 -31.65 5.11 -18.35
C GLY A 343 -30.88 6.06 -17.43
N GLN A 344 -29.65 5.72 -17.03
CA GLN A 344 -28.79 6.55 -16.19
C GLN A 344 -27.78 7.32 -17.04
N VAL A 345 -27.49 8.56 -16.64
CA VAL A 345 -26.39 9.34 -17.19
C VAL A 345 -25.26 9.36 -16.18
N THR A 346 -24.09 8.97 -16.66
CA THR A 346 -22.91 8.71 -15.85
C THR A 346 -21.74 9.58 -16.30
N ILE A 347 -21.02 10.10 -15.31
CA ILE A 347 -19.81 10.91 -15.47
C ILE A 347 -18.64 10.19 -14.78
N ALA A 348 -17.43 10.33 -15.31
CA ALA A 348 -16.24 9.86 -14.61
C ALA A 348 -16.02 10.69 -13.33
N LEU A 349 -15.65 10.03 -12.23
CA LEU A 349 -15.39 10.70 -10.96
C LEU A 349 -14.33 11.80 -11.11
N ASP A 350 -13.26 11.54 -11.86
CA ASP A 350 -12.18 12.50 -12.08
C ASP A 350 -12.64 13.75 -12.85
N ASP A 351 -13.50 13.57 -13.85
CA ASP A 351 -14.11 14.69 -14.58
C ASP A 351 -15.05 15.49 -13.68
N LEU A 352 -15.82 14.82 -12.80
CA LEU A 352 -16.65 15.53 -11.83
C LEU A 352 -15.81 16.35 -10.84
N GLN A 353 -14.73 15.76 -10.29
CA GLN A 353 -13.78 16.45 -9.41
C GLN A 353 -13.17 17.68 -10.09
N ALA A 354 -12.75 17.53 -11.35
CA ALA A 354 -12.17 18.62 -12.14
C ALA A 354 -13.18 19.75 -12.39
N LEU A 355 -14.45 19.43 -12.65
CA LEU A 355 -15.51 20.43 -12.85
C LEU A 355 -15.77 21.24 -11.58
N ILE A 356 -15.80 20.60 -10.41
CA ILE A 356 -16.08 21.28 -9.14
C ILE A 356 -14.83 21.91 -8.50
N GLY A 357 -13.63 21.52 -8.95
CA GLY A 357 -12.36 22.00 -8.42
C GLY A 357 -12.09 21.53 -6.98
N ARG A 358 -12.64 20.38 -6.58
CA ARG A 358 -12.50 19.81 -5.23
C ARG A 358 -12.34 18.29 -5.28
N PRO A 359 -11.50 17.70 -4.41
CA PRO A 359 -11.35 16.26 -4.36
C PRO A 359 -12.61 15.61 -3.77
N LEU A 360 -13.03 14.49 -4.34
CA LEU A 360 -14.19 13.71 -3.92
C LEU A 360 -13.75 12.30 -3.50
N VAL A 361 -14.53 11.69 -2.62
CA VAL A 361 -14.42 10.27 -2.27
C VAL A 361 -15.73 9.60 -2.65
N TYR A 362 -15.66 8.54 -3.45
CA TYR A 362 -16.81 7.71 -3.79
C TYR A 362 -16.66 6.31 -3.20
N ASN A 363 -17.70 5.84 -2.53
CA ASN A 363 -17.78 4.47 -2.04
C ASN A 363 -18.68 3.65 -2.96
N ALA A 364 -18.09 2.76 -3.75
CA ALA A 364 -18.82 1.93 -4.70
C ALA A 364 -19.77 0.92 -4.04
N ALA A 365 -19.51 0.50 -2.80
CA ALA A 365 -20.35 -0.45 -2.09
C ALA A 365 -21.65 0.19 -1.59
N THR A 366 -21.62 1.47 -1.23
CA THR A 366 -22.78 2.20 -0.71
C THR A 366 -23.37 3.18 -1.71
N GLY A 367 -22.68 3.42 -2.83
CA GLY A 367 -23.02 4.45 -3.81
C GLY A 367 -22.89 5.88 -3.27
N THR A 368 -22.17 6.08 -2.16
CA THR A 368 -22.10 7.39 -1.49
C THR A 368 -20.92 8.22 -1.98
N ILE A 369 -21.12 9.52 -2.20
CA ILE A 369 -20.09 10.48 -2.58
C ILE A 369 -19.98 11.62 -1.55
N ALA A 370 -18.77 12.06 -1.24
CA ALA A 370 -18.51 13.17 -0.33
C ALA A 370 -17.24 13.94 -0.72
N GLU A 371 -17.11 15.19 -0.28
CA GLU A 371 -15.88 15.97 -0.43
C GLU A 371 -14.75 15.39 0.45
N ARG A 372 -13.55 15.23 -0.12
CA ARG A 372 -12.36 14.80 0.64
C ARG A 372 -11.85 15.99 1.44
N VAL A 373 -12.07 15.97 2.75
CA VAL A 373 -11.45 16.95 3.66
C VAL A 373 -9.95 16.64 3.77
N PRO A 374 -9.04 17.58 3.46
CA PRO A 374 -7.62 17.37 3.67
C PRO A 374 -7.34 17.07 5.14
N LEU A 375 -6.56 16.02 5.41
CA LEU A 375 -5.94 15.87 6.72
C LEU A 375 -4.90 16.99 6.83
N SER A 376 -5.05 17.83 7.85
CA SER A 376 -3.97 18.74 8.26
C SER A 376 -2.77 17.88 8.64
N VAL A 377 -1.76 17.83 7.78
CA VAL A 377 -0.44 17.33 8.16
C VAL A 377 0.14 18.36 9.12
N LYS A 378 0.40 17.95 10.36
CA LYS A 378 1.15 18.72 11.36
C LYS A 378 2.40 17.96 11.73
#